data_AF-A0A970S501-F1
#
_entry.id   AF-A0A970S501-F1
#
_cell.length_a   1.000
_cell.length_b   1.000
_cell.length_c   1.000
_cell.angle_alpha   90.00
_cell.angle_beta   90.00
_cell.angle_gamma   90.00
#
_symmetry.space_group_name_H-M   'P 1'
#
loop_
_entity.id
_entity.type
_entity.pdbx_description
1 polymer ?
#
loop_
_entity_poly.entity_id
_entity_poly.type
_entity_poly.pdbx_seq_one_letter_code
_entity_poly.pdbx_strand_id
1 'polypeptide(L)'
;MAYLTEAIGVILSSAGVMGAVIACILRKAMKNAEISAENRRKAKLEEDVARYELDCATSALLICLAKYARGKCSETELEVAEANYTACVAKSDMTIKRHYFEARNEKK
;
A
#
# COMPACT_ATOMS: atom_id res chain seq x y z
N MET A 1 -14.83 52.18 -20.50
CA MET A 1 -14.20 51.30 -19.48
C MET A 1 -15.22 50.62 -18.55
N ALA A 2 -16.40 51.17 -18.29
CA ALA A 2 -17.43 50.53 -17.43
C ALA A 2 -18.13 49.30 -18.05
N TYR A 3 -18.34 49.28 -19.37
CA TYR A 3 -19.04 48.19 -20.06
C TYR A 3 -18.24 46.88 -20.18
N LEU A 4 -16.91 46.95 -20.11
CA LEU A 4 -16.03 45.78 -20.22
C LEU A 4 -16.02 44.97 -18.91
N THR A 5 -16.03 45.64 -17.77
CA THR A 5 -16.08 45.00 -16.44
C THR A 5 -17.44 44.38 -16.15
N GLU A 6 -18.55 45.00 -16.61
CA GLU A 6 -19.88 44.40 -16.51
C GLU A 6 -20.06 43.21 -17.46
N ALA A 7 -19.53 43.27 -18.69
CA ALA A 7 -19.55 42.13 -19.61
C ALA A 7 -18.75 40.93 -19.06
N ILE A 8 -17.60 41.17 -18.43
CA ILE A 8 -16.82 40.13 -17.76
C ILE A 8 -17.59 39.56 -16.56
N GLY A 9 -18.28 40.41 -15.78
CA GLY A 9 -19.15 39.98 -14.68
C GLY A 9 -20.33 39.12 -15.13
N VAL A 10 -20.96 39.44 -16.26
CA VAL A 10 -22.11 38.70 -16.83
C VAL A 10 -21.68 37.38 -17.49
N ILE A 11 -20.52 37.33 -18.15
CA ILE A 11 -19.95 36.08 -18.68
C ILE A 11 -19.57 35.14 -17.52
N LEU A 12 -19.00 35.68 -16.44
CA LEU A 12 -18.68 34.93 -15.23
C LEU A 12 -19.94 34.49 -14.44
N SER A 13 -21.04 35.25 -14.57
CA SER A 13 -22.36 34.94 -13.98
C SER A 13 -23.14 33.88 -14.76
N SER A 14 -22.62 33.39 -15.88
CA SER A 14 -23.20 32.22 -16.55
C SER A 14 -22.93 30.98 -15.70
N ALA A 15 -24.01 30.29 -15.31
CA ALA A 15 -23.95 29.03 -14.56
C ALA A 15 -22.98 27.99 -15.17
N GLY A 16 -22.62 28.14 -16.46
CA GLY A 16 -21.63 27.35 -17.16
C GLY A 16 -20.18 27.52 -16.68
N VAL A 17 -19.71 28.73 -16.37
CA VAL A 17 -18.30 28.94 -15.93
C VAL A 17 -18.12 28.42 -14.50
N MET A 18 -19.06 28.72 -13.63
CA MET A 18 -19.06 28.24 -12.25
C MET A 18 -19.25 26.72 -12.18
N GLY A 19 -20.12 26.16 -13.04
CA GLY A 19 -20.26 24.72 -13.23
C GLY A 19 -18.98 24.05 -13.74
N ALA A 20 -18.24 24.67 -14.66
CA ALA A 20 -16.97 24.15 -15.16
C ALA A 20 -15.86 24.16 -14.08
N VAL A 21 -15.80 25.20 -13.24
CA VAL A 21 -14.87 25.26 -12.09
C VAL A 21 -15.20 24.15 -11.09
N ILE A 22 -16.48 23.99 -10.74
CA ILE A 22 -16.94 22.93 -9.83
C ILE A 22 -16.65 21.54 -10.42
N ALA A 23 -16.89 21.34 -11.72
CA ALA A 23 -16.58 20.09 -12.41
C ALA A 23 -15.07 19.78 -12.44
N CYS A 24 -14.21 20.80 -12.62
CA CYS A 24 -12.76 20.64 -12.54
C CYS A 24 -12.30 20.24 -11.13
N ILE A 25 -12.89 20.83 -10.10
CA ILE A 25 -12.60 20.48 -8.69
C ILE A 25 -13.07 19.06 -8.40
N LEU A 26 -14.30 18.69 -8.79
CA LEU A 26 -14.83 17.33 -8.66
C LEU A 26 -13.98 16.31 -9.42
N ARG A 27 -13.53 16.63 -10.63
CA ARG A 27 -12.66 15.74 -11.43
C ARG A 27 -11.31 15.53 -10.76
N LYS A 28 -10.73 16.56 -10.15
CA LYS A 28 -9.51 16.42 -9.34
C LYS A 28 -9.76 15.62 -8.06
N ALA A 29 -10.87 15.87 -7.36
CA ALA A 29 -11.24 15.15 -6.15
C ALA A 29 -11.47 13.65 -6.44
N MET A 30 -12.16 13.33 -7.54
CA MET A 30 -12.39 11.96 -8.00
C MET A 30 -11.07 11.25 -8.34
N LYS A 31 -10.17 11.90 -9.08
CA LYS A 31 -8.83 11.34 -9.36
C LYS A 31 -8.02 11.10 -8.09
N ASN A 32 -8.07 12.04 -7.14
CA ASN A 32 -7.38 11.87 -5.86
C ASN A 32 -7.98 10.74 -5.01
N ALA A 33 -9.31 10.59 -5.04
CA ALA A 33 -10.00 9.49 -4.37
C ALA A 33 -9.67 8.14 -5.00
N GLU A 34 -9.54 8.07 -6.33
CA GLU A 34 -9.15 6.88 -7.06
C GLU A 34 -7.71 6.48 -6.76
N ILE A 35 -6.77 7.44 -6.78
CA ILE A 35 -5.36 7.21 -6.41
C ILE A 35 -5.25 6.77 -4.95
N SER A 36 -6.03 7.37 -4.04
CA SER A 36 -6.04 6.97 -2.62
C SER A 36 -6.59 5.55 -2.45
N ALA A 37 -7.65 5.18 -3.17
CA ALA A 37 -8.18 3.83 -3.14
C ALA A 37 -7.20 2.80 -3.73
N GLU A 38 -6.49 3.17 -4.80
CA GLU A 38 -5.47 2.33 -5.42
C GLU A 38 -4.25 2.15 -4.50
N ASN A 39 -3.80 3.22 -3.84
CA ASN A 39 -2.71 3.17 -2.86
C ASN A 39 -3.06 2.30 -1.66
N ARG A 40 -4.30 2.39 -1.15
CA ARG A 40 -4.79 1.51 -0.08
C ARG A 40 -4.84 0.04 -0.51
N ARG A 41 -5.22 -0.23 -1.75
CA ARG A 41 -5.20 -1.59 -2.31
C ARG A 41 -3.77 -2.12 -2.45
N LYS A 42 -2.83 -1.30 -2.92
CA LYS A 42 -1.41 -1.66 -3.04
C LYS A 42 -0.78 -1.92 -1.67
N ALA A 43 -1.00 -1.05 -0.70
CA ALA A 43 -0.52 -1.24 0.67
C ALA A 43 -1.05 -2.54 1.29
N LYS A 44 -2.34 -2.86 1.07
CA LYS A 44 -2.91 -4.13 1.54
C LYS A 44 -2.30 -5.35 0.84
N LEU A 45 -2.08 -5.27 -0.48
CA LEU A 45 -1.43 -6.33 -1.24
C LEU A 45 0.03 -6.54 -0.79
N GLU A 46 0.77 -5.48 -0.52
CA GLU A 46 2.14 -5.56 0.01
C GLU A 46 2.18 -6.23 1.39
N GLU A 47 1.23 -5.89 2.26
CA GLU A 47 1.09 -6.55 3.57
C GLU A 47 0.73 -8.04 3.42
N ASP A 48 -0.23 -8.37 2.56
CA ASP A 48 -0.62 -9.76 2.30
C ASP A 48 0.55 -10.56 1.72
N VAL A 49 1.31 -10.00 0.78
CA VAL A 49 2.52 -10.64 0.20
C VAL A 49 3.58 -10.90 1.27
N ALA A 50 3.86 -9.93 2.15
CA ALA A 50 4.82 -10.12 3.22
C ALA A 50 4.41 -11.24 4.20
N ARG A 51 3.10 -11.38 4.49
CA ARG A 51 2.57 -12.49 5.29
C ARG A 51 2.70 -13.83 4.57
N TYR A 52 2.36 -13.89 3.28
CA TYR A 52 2.52 -15.12 2.48
C TYR A 52 3.97 -15.57 2.38
N GLU A 53 4.93 -14.65 2.18
CA GLU A 53 6.36 -14.98 2.17
C GLU A 53 6.80 -15.59 3.51
N LEU A 54 6.30 -15.05 4.63
CA LEU A 54 6.58 -15.56 5.97
C LEU A 54 5.95 -16.94 6.20
N ASP A 55 4.70 -17.16 5.78
CA ASP A 55 4.02 -18.45 5.88
C ASP A 55 4.74 -19.53 5.05
N CYS A 56 5.23 -19.17 3.85
CA CYS A 56 6.06 -20.04 3.02
C CYS A 56 7.39 -20.40 3.72
N ALA A 57 8.08 -19.42 4.30
CA ALA A 57 9.33 -19.67 5.02
C ALA A 57 9.11 -20.53 6.29
N THR A 58 8.01 -20.28 7.01
CA THR A 58 7.63 -21.04 8.21
C THR A 58 7.30 -22.49 7.87
N SER A 59 6.51 -22.72 6.82
CA SER A 59 6.16 -24.08 6.38
C SER A 59 7.39 -24.84 5.88
N ALA A 60 8.30 -24.18 5.16
CA ALA A 60 9.58 -24.77 4.75
C ALA A 60 10.43 -25.19 5.95
N LEU A 61 10.54 -24.34 6.99
CA LEU A 61 11.24 -24.65 8.23
C LEU A 61 10.61 -25.85 8.95
N LEU A 62 9.28 -25.88 9.10
CA LEU A 62 8.56 -26.97 9.75
C LEU A 62 8.76 -28.30 9.02
N ILE A 63 8.79 -28.28 7.69
CA ILE A 63 9.06 -29.47 6.88
C ILE A 63 10.51 -29.93 7.08
N CYS A 64 11.48 -29.03 7.09
CA CYS A 64 12.88 -29.37 7.36
C CYS A 64 13.07 -29.93 8.77
N LEU A 65 12.46 -29.34 9.80
CA LEU A 65 12.46 -29.87 11.17
C LEU A 65 11.86 -31.26 11.24
N ALA A 66 10.73 -31.50 10.58
CA ALA A 66 10.08 -32.80 10.53
C ALA A 66 10.94 -33.85 9.80
N LYS A 67 11.69 -33.46 8.77
CA LYS A 67 12.65 -34.33 8.07
C LYS A 67 13.89 -34.62 8.92
N TYR A 68 14.40 -33.61 9.63
CA TYR A 68 15.56 -33.73 10.52
C TYR A 68 15.26 -34.67 11.69
N ALA A 69 14.08 -34.53 12.32
CA ALA A 69 13.62 -35.44 13.37
C ALA A 69 13.47 -36.90 12.90
N ARG A 70 13.31 -37.13 11.60
CA ARG A 70 13.27 -38.46 10.97
C ARG A 70 14.63 -38.94 10.46
N GLY A 71 15.71 -38.19 10.67
CA GLY A 71 17.05 -38.48 10.16
C GLY A 71 17.18 -38.37 8.64
N LYS A 72 16.27 -37.65 7.97
CA LYS A 72 16.21 -37.50 6.50
C LYS A 72 16.68 -36.13 6.00
N CYS A 73 17.23 -35.29 6.87
CA CYS A 73 17.71 -33.94 6.57
C CYS A 73 19.08 -33.76 7.22
N SER A 74 20.03 -33.14 6.55
CA SER A 74 21.31 -32.78 7.16
C SER A 74 21.15 -31.56 8.07
N GLU A 75 22.06 -31.41 9.03
CA GLU A 75 22.13 -30.24 9.92
C GLU A 75 22.31 -28.94 9.12
N THR A 76 23.09 -29.00 8.03
CA THR A 76 23.29 -27.87 7.10
C THR A 76 22.01 -27.45 6.37
N GLU A 77 21.14 -28.38 5.98
CA GLU A 77 19.86 -28.06 5.34
C GLU A 77 18.88 -27.41 6.33
N LEU A 78 18.98 -27.78 7.61
CA LEU A 78 18.19 -27.19 8.68
C LEU A 78 18.65 -25.76 8.99
N GLU A 79 19.96 -25.52 9.08
CA GLU A 79 20.54 -24.19 9.29
C GLU A 79 20.17 -23.22 8.15
N VAL A 80 20.18 -23.68 6.90
CA VAL A 80 19.77 -22.84 5.76
C VAL A 80 18.28 -22.50 5.82
N ALA A 81 17.42 -23.45 6.24
CA ALA A 81 16.00 -23.19 6.42
C ALA A 81 15.75 -22.19 7.57
N GLU A 82 16.51 -22.27 8.66
CA GLU A 82 16.46 -21.34 9.78
C GLU A 82 16.95 -19.93 9.40
N ALA A 83 18.04 -19.83 8.66
CA ALA A 83 18.54 -18.57 8.13
C ALA A 83 17.52 -17.90 7.20
N ASN A 84 16.85 -18.68 6.34
CA ASN A 84 15.79 -18.16 5.47
C ASN A 84 14.57 -17.70 6.27
N TYR A 85 14.17 -18.46 7.30
CA TYR A 85 13.07 -18.08 8.18
C TYR A 85 13.37 -16.77 8.92
N THR A 86 14.54 -16.67 9.56
CA THR A 86 14.95 -15.47 10.30
C THR A 86 15.07 -14.23 9.40
N ALA A 87 15.56 -14.39 8.17
CA ALA A 87 15.57 -13.32 7.17
C ALA A 87 14.16 -12.86 6.77
N CYS A 88 13.23 -13.80 6.54
CA CYS A 88 11.83 -13.49 6.23
C CYS A 88 11.10 -12.84 7.42
N VAL A 89 11.37 -13.28 8.65
CA VAL A 89 10.84 -12.65 9.88
C VAL A 89 11.32 -11.21 9.98
N ALA A 90 12.62 -10.97 9.85
CA ALA A 90 13.18 -9.61 9.92
C ALA A 90 12.58 -8.68 8.84
N LYS A 91 12.40 -9.20 7.61
CA LYS A 91 11.76 -8.46 6.51
C LYS A 91 10.30 -8.14 6.84
N SER A 92 9.52 -9.12 7.30
CA SER A 92 8.11 -8.93 7.66
C SER A 92 7.93 -7.94 8.81
N ASP A 93 8.80 -7.98 9.83
CA ASP A 93 8.72 -7.12 11.00
C ASP A 93 9.01 -5.65 10.65
N MET A 94 9.92 -5.42 9.70
CA MET A 94 10.16 -4.09 9.12
C MET A 94 8.98 -3.59 8.28
N THR A 95 8.38 -4.44 7.45
CA THR A 95 7.23 -4.07 6.61
C THR A 95 6.00 -3.76 7.46
N ILE A 96 5.72 -4.57 8.49
CA ILE A 96 4.62 -4.35 9.43
C ILE A 96 4.83 -3.04 10.20
N LYS A 97 6.03 -2.79 10.75
CA LYS A 97 6.33 -1.52 11.43
C LYS A 97 6.15 -0.32 10.50
N ARG A 98 6.63 -0.41 9.25
CA ARG A 98 6.51 0.68 8.27
C ARG A 98 5.05 1.05 8.01
N HIS A 99 4.19 0.07 7.75
CA HIS A 99 2.75 0.32 7.55
C HIS A 99 2.07 0.88 8.81
N TYR A 100 2.44 0.42 10.01
CA TYR A 100 1.93 0.99 11.27
C TYR A 100 2.33 2.46 11.46
N PHE A 101 3.56 2.84 11.11
CA PHE A 101 4.02 4.23 11.21
C PHE A 101 3.40 5.13 10.14
N GLU A 102 3.27 4.66 8.90
CA GLU A 102 2.63 5.40 7.80
C GLU A 102 1.13 5.62 8.09
N ALA A 103 0.40 4.61 8.57
CA ALA A 103 -1.01 4.73 8.96
C ALA A 103 -1.25 5.69 10.14
N ARG A 104 -0.24 5.91 10.99
CA ARG A 104 -0.30 6.87 12.11
C ARG A 104 -0.04 8.31 11.67
N ASN A 105 0.77 8.49 10.63
CA ASN A 105 1.09 9.80 10.06
C ASN A 105 -0.01 10.31 9.11
N GLU A 106 -0.76 9.44 8.42
CA GLU A 106 -1.93 9.87 7.62
C GLU A 106 -3.12 10.36 8.47
N LYS A 107 -3.13 10.08 9.78
CA LYS A 107 -4.20 10.47 10.72
C LYS A 107 -3.92 11.77 11.48
N LYS A 108 -2.77 12.42 11.27
CA LYS A 108 -2.41 13.72 11.85
C LYS A 108 -2.54 14.82 10.81
#